data_AF-A0A059CB85-F1
#
_entry.id   AF-A0A059CB85-F1
#
_cell.length_a   1.000
_cell.length_b   1.000
_cell.length_c   1.000
_cell.angle_alpha   90.00
_cell.angle_beta   90.00
_cell.angle_gamma   90.00
#
_symmetry.space_group_name_H-M   'P 1'
#
loop_
_entity.id
_entity.type
_entity.pdbx_description
1 polymer ?
#
loop_
_entity_poly.entity_id
_entity_poly.type
_entity_poly.pdbx_seq_one_letter_code
_entity_poly.pdbx_strand_id
1 'polypeptide(L)'
;MLHRYTARFDKVELEKIVENVSDLPDPELDATVREAFDVAYNNIHAFHSAQKSPEKSIENMKGVRCKRVARSIGSVGLYVPGGTAVLPSTALMLAVPAQIAGCRTVVLATPPSQDGSICKEVLYCAKKAGVTHILKAGGAQAIAAMAWGTESCPKVEKIFGPGNQYVTAAKMIVQNSEAMVSIDMPAGPSEVLVIADKYASPVHIAADLLSQAEHGPDSQVVLVIAGDGVDIKATEEEINKQCGSLPRGEFASKALSHSFVVFAHDMVEAVYFSNLYAPEHLIINVKDAEKWESFIENAGSVFLGQWTPESVGDYASGTNHVLPTYGYARMYGGVSLDSFQKYMTVQSLTEEGLRNLGPYVAVMAEVEGLEAHKRAVTLRLKDIEAKHASNVC
;
A
#
# COMPACT_ATOMS: atom_id res chain seq x y z
N MET A 1 24.07 14.65 6.34
CA MET A 1 23.42 13.59 7.17
C MET A 1 23.35 12.25 6.44
N LEU A 2 22.76 12.20 5.24
CA LEU A 2 22.58 10.97 4.45
C LEU A 2 23.88 10.15 4.29
N HIS A 3 24.94 10.72 3.72
CA HIS A 3 26.23 10.04 3.53
C HIS A 3 26.77 9.40 4.81
N ARG A 4 26.68 10.11 5.96
CA ARG A 4 27.13 9.60 7.25
C ARG A 4 26.36 8.35 7.69
N TYR A 5 25.05 8.33 7.49
CA TYR A 5 24.22 7.19 7.91
C TYR A 5 24.30 6.02 6.92
N THR A 6 24.43 6.28 5.62
CA THR A 6 24.75 5.26 4.61
C THR A 6 26.08 4.58 4.93
N ALA A 7 27.15 5.35 5.20
CA ALA A 7 28.45 4.78 5.60
C ALA A 7 28.36 4.01 6.92
N ARG A 8 27.56 4.50 7.89
CA ARG A 8 27.41 3.84 9.20
C ARG A 8 26.67 2.52 9.13
N PHE A 9 25.53 2.48 8.45
CA PHE A 9 24.61 1.34 8.48
C PHE A 9 24.74 0.44 7.26
N ASP A 10 24.85 1.01 6.07
CA ASP A 10 24.97 0.27 4.82
C ASP A 10 26.43 -0.10 4.50
N LYS A 11 27.40 0.52 5.20
CA LYS A 11 28.86 0.34 5.02
C LYS A 11 29.37 0.78 3.65
N VAL A 12 28.69 1.74 3.04
CA VAL A 12 29.01 2.27 1.71
C VAL A 12 29.28 3.78 1.79
N GLU A 13 30.40 4.21 1.23
CA GLU A 13 30.69 5.63 0.98
C GLU A 13 30.29 5.97 -0.45
N LEU A 14 29.44 7.00 -0.60
CA LEU A 14 28.96 7.47 -1.90
C LEU A 14 29.29 8.94 -2.07
N GLU A 15 29.76 9.33 -3.25
CA GLU A 15 29.86 10.76 -3.64
C GLU A 15 28.50 11.31 -4.07
N LYS A 16 27.79 10.59 -4.94
CA LYS A 16 26.46 10.95 -5.44
C LYS A 16 25.42 10.02 -4.83
N ILE A 17 24.43 10.58 -4.12
CA ILE A 17 23.40 9.80 -3.41
C ILE A 17 22.03 9.83 -4.10
N VAL A 18 21.78 10.79 -4.98
CA VAL A 18 20.56 10.87 -5.80
C VAL A 18 20.94 10.84 -7.27
N GLU A 19 20.28 9.98 -8.03
CA GLU A 19 20.41 9.88 -9.48
C GLU A 19 19.09 10.31 -10.15
N ASN A 20 19.16 11.04 -11.26
CA ASN A 20 18.02 11.13 -12.17
C ASN A 20 17.97 9.84 -12.99
N VAL A 21 16.81 9.18 -13.01
CA VAL A 21 16.68 7.87 -13.66
C VAL A 21 16.86 7.95 -15.18
N SER A 22 16.54 9.10 -15.78
CA SER A 22 16.76 9.39 -17.20
C SER A 22 18.23 9.36 -17.62
N ASP A 23 19.15 9.67 -16.68
CA ASP A 23 20.57 9.80 -16.96
C ASP A 23 21.29 8.45 -16.85
N LEU A 24 20.65 7.45 -16.25
CA LEU A 24 21.18 6.10 -16.08
C LEU A 24 20.94 5.28 -17.35
N PRO A 25 21.89 4.42 -17.78
CA PRO A 25 21.68 3.50 -18.89
C PRO A 25 20.64 2.44 -18.51
N ASP A 26 19.98 1.87 -19.51
CA ASP A 26 19.09 0.73 -19.28
C ASP A 26 19.93 -0.49 -18.84
N PRO A 27 19.57 -1.14 -17.71
CA PRO A 27 20.34 -2.26 -17.20
C PRO A 27 20.21 -3.51 -18.07
N GLU A 28 21.30 -4.25 -18.20
CA GLU A 28 21.30 -5.57 -18.82
C GLU A 28 20.82 -6.63 -17.82
N LEU A 29 19.73 -7.31 -18.18
CA LEU A 29 19.15 -8.42 -17.42
C LEU A 29 19.19 -9.68 -18.28
N ASP A 30 19.27 -10.84 -17.61
CA ASP A 30 18.97 -12.11 -18.26
C ASP A 30 17.55 -12.07 -18.86
N ALA A 31 17.37 -12.70 -20.02
CA ALA A 31 16.10 -12.66 -20.75
C ALA A 31 14.94 -13.23 -19.91
N THR A 32 15.17 -14.30 -19.15
CA THR A 32 14.15 -14.93 -18.32
C THR A 32 13.77 -14.06 -17.12
N VAL A 33 14.76 -13.37 -16.52
CA VAL A 33 14.53 -12.41 -15.43
C VAL A 33 13.73 -11.21 -15.94
N ARG A 34 14.07 -10.68 -17.12
CA ARG A 34 13.33 -9.59 -17.76
C ARG A 34 11.88 -10.01 -18.03
N GLU A 35 11.67 -11.17 -18.63
CA GLU A 35 10.34 -11.69 -18.95
C GLU A 35 9.47 -11.86 -17.70
N ALA A 36 10.03 -12.37 -16.60
CA ALA A 36 9.32 -12.50 -15.34
C ALA A 36 8.85 -11.15 -14.78
N PHE A 37 9.72 -10.13 -14.78
CA PHE A 37 9.34 -8.78 -14.34
C PHE A 37 8.39 -8.07 -15.32
N ASP A 38 8.45 -8.40 -16.61
CA ASP A 38 7.49 -7.93 -17.60
C ASP A 38 6.09 -8.50 -17.34
N VAL A 39 5.98 -9.79 -17.04
CA VAL A 39 4.71 -10.44 -16.65
C VAL A 39 4.16 -9.80 -15.39
N ALA A 40 4.99 -9.64 -14.35
CA ALA A 40 4.60 -8.98 -13.11
C ALA A 40 4.08 -7.56 -13.36
N TYR A 41 4.86 -6.74 -14.08
CA TYR A 41 4.44 -5.37 -14.44
C TYR A 41 3.10 -5.36 -15.16
N ASN A 42 2.90 -6.24 -16.14
CA ASN A 42 1.68 -6.26 -16.94
C ASN A 42 0.45 -6.60 -16.09
N ASN A 43 0.56 -7.59 -15.20
CA ASN A 43 -0.53 -7.98 -14.30
C ASN A 43 -0.83 -6.89 -13.27
N ILE A 44 0.20 -6.31 -12.63
CA ILE A 44 0.06 -5.21 -11.66
C ILE A 44 -0.57 -3.98 -12.33
N HIS A 45 -0.09 -3.63 -13.53
CA HIS A 45 -0.61 -2.49 -14.28
C HIS A 45 -2.07 -2.70 -14.67
N ALA A 46 -2.43 -3.90 -15.14
CA ALA A 46 -3.82 -4.24 -15.47
C ALA A 46 -4.74 -4.13 -14.26
N PHE A 47 -4.36 -4.72 -13.13
CA PHE A 47 -5.13 -4.70 -11.89
C PHE A 47 -5.35 -3.27 -11.36
N HIS A 48 -4.28 -2.47 -11.27
CA HIS A 48 -4.38 -1.09 -10.77
C HIS A 48 -5.08 -0.16 -11.76
N SER A 49 -4.93 -0.37 -13.08
CA SER A 49 -5.64 0.43 -14.08
C SER A 49 -7.15 0.24 -14.03
N ALA A 50 -7.60 -0.97 -13.69
CA ALA A 50 -9.02 -1.29 -13.55
C ALA A 50 -9.71 -0.54 -12.40
N GLN A 51 -8.95 0.02 -11.44
CA GLN A 51 -9.48 0.76 -10.29
C GLN A 51 -9.91 2.19 -10.63
N LYS A 52 -9.66 2.68 -11.86
CA LYS A 52 -10.05 4.04 -12.29
C LYS A 52 -11.57 4.21 -12.22
N SER A 53 -12.02 5.05 -11.29
CA SER A 53 -13.44 5.36 -11.12
C SER A 53 -13.90 6.45 -12.10
N PRO A 54 -15.06 6.30 -12.77
CA PRO A 54 -15.61 7.34 -13.63
C PRO A 54 -16.09 8.55 -12.79
N GLU A 55 -15.73 9.76 -13.20
CA GLU A 55 -16.12 10.99 -12.53
C GLU A 55 -17.59 11.38 -12.82
N LYS A 56 -18.53 10.85 -12.04
CA LYS A 56 -19.98 11.12 -12.19
C LYS A 56 -20.39 12.44 -11.56
N SER A 57 -21.14 13.26 -12.31
CA SER A 57 -21.84 14.43 -11.78
C SER A 57 -23.16 14.01 -11.14
N ILE A 58 -23.45 14.53 -9.96
CA ILE A 58 -24.67 14.30 -9.19
C ILE A 58 -25.47 15.60 -9.11
N GLU A 59 -26.75 15.54 -9.44
CA GLU A 59 -27.68 16.66 -9.38
C GLU A 59 -28.96 16.20 -8.69
N ASN A 60 -28.97 16.23 -7.36
CA ASN A 60 -30.12 15.79 -6.57
C ASN A 60 -31.20 16.88 -6.48
N MET A 61 -30.79 18.15 -6.49
CA MET A 61 -31.66 19.30 -6.64
C MET A 61 -31.35 19.94 -7.99
N LYS A 62 -32.40 20.23 -8.77
CA LYS A 62 -32.24 20.91 -10.05
C LYS A 62 -31.49 22.23 -9.85
N GLY A 63 -30.43 22.42 -10.64
CA GLY A 63 -29.55 23.57 -10.58
C GLY A 63 -28.43 23.47 -9.54
N VAL A 64 -28.30 22.37 -8.79
CA VAL A 64 -27.25 22.13 -7.79
C VAL A 64 -26.44 20.90 -8.19
N ARG A 65 -25.31 21.11 -8.86
CA ARG A 65 -24.44 20.03 -9.33
C ARG A 65 -23.23 19.86 -8.43
N CYS A 66 -22.96 18.62 -8.05
CA CYS A 66 -21.78 18.19 -7.29
C CYS A 66 -21.05 17.08 -8.04
N LYS A 67 -19.71 17.08 -8.02
CA LYS A 67 -18.89 16.03 -8.63
C LYS A 67 -17.62 15.80 -7.80
N ARG A 68 -17.08 14.58 -7.86
CA ARG A 68 -15.76 14.23 -7.33
C ARG A 68 -14.77 14.06 -8.48
N VAL A 69 -13.61 14.72 -8.41
CA VAL A 69 -12.55 14.65 -9.44
C VAL A 69 -11.25 14.14 -8.85
N ALA A 70 -10.59 13.23 -9.56
CA ALA A 70 -9.31 12.66 -9.13
C ALA A 70 -8.14 13.55 -9.59
N ARG A 71 -7.16 13.78 -8.72
CA ARG A 71 -5.87 14.43 -9.06
C ARG A 71 -4.75 13.66 -8.42
N SER A 72 -3.65 13.44 -9.13
CA SER A 72 -2.46 12.85 -8.54
C SER A 72 -1.90 13.71 -7.42
N ILE A 73 -1.26 13.04 -6.46
CA ILE A 73 -0.28 13.69 -5.58
C ILE A 73 0.90 14.12 -6.45
N GLY A 74 1.37 15.36 -6.26
CA GLY A 74 2.34 15.98 -7.16
C GLY A 74 3.72 15.34 -7.05
N SER A 75 4.14 15.00 -5.83
CA SER A 75 5.43 14.36 -5.53
C SER A 75 5.27 13.23 -4.52
N VAL A 76 5.79 12.04 -4.83
CA VAL A 76 5.70 10.84 -3.98
C VAL A 76 7.07 10.18 -3.78
N GLY A 77 7.31 9.68 -2.57
CA GLY A 77 8.51 8.93 -2.21
C GLY A 77 8.18 7.46 -2.01
N LEU A 78 8.92 6.56 -2.64
CA LEU A 78 8.71 5.12 -2.63
C LEU A 78 9.90 4.45 -1.95
N TYR A 79 9.71 3.89 -0.78
CA TYR A 79 10.76 3.15 -0.09
C TYR A 79 10.74 1.68 -0.55
N VAL A 80 11.85 1.23 -1.12
CA VAL A 80 12.08 -0.16 -1.53
C VAL A 80 13.14 -0.75 -0.60
N PRO A 81 12.80 -1.77 0.22
CA PRO A 81 13.76 -2.40 1.10
C PRO A 81 14.95 -3.00 0.33
N GLY A 82 16.10 -2.93 0.99
CA GLY A 82 17.33 -3.62 0.58
C GLY A 82 18.11 -4.05 1.83
N GLY A 83 19.34 -4.52 1.64
CA GLY A 83 20.20 -5.02 2.72
C GLY A 83 20.28 -6.55 2.69
N THR A 84 19.55 -7.24 3.57
CA THR A 84 19.59 -8.72 3.66
C THR A 84 18.82 -9.43 2.53
N ALA A 85 17.92 -8.72 1.86
CA ALA A 85 17.24 -9.12 0.63
C ALA A 85 16.96 -7.87 -0.20
N VAL A 86 17.02 -8.00 -1.53
CA VAL A 86 16.71 -6.90 -2.46
C VAL A 86 15.34 -7.19 -3.07
N LEU A 87 14.44 -6.20 -3.09
CA LEU A 87 13.03 -6.39 -3.46
C LEU A 87 12.58 -5.60 -4.69
N PRO A 88 12.94 -6.01 -5.93
CA PRO A 88 12.43 -5.37 -7.15
C PRO A 88 10.91 -5.48 -7.30
N SER A 89 10.27 -6.50 -6.74
CA SER A 89 8.80 -6.62 -6.70
C SER A 89 8.16 -5.40 -6.05
N THR A 90 8.67 -4.95 -4.89
CA THR A 90 8.20 -3.73 -4.21
C THR A 90 8.35 -2.47 -5.07
N ALA A 91 9.39 -2.39 -5.90
CA ALA A 91 9.53 -1.28 -6.83
C ALA A 91 8.35 -1.22 -7.82
N LEU A 92 7.91 -2.37 -8.36
CA LEU A 92 6.73 -2.44 -9.22
C LEU A 92 5.44 -2.11 -8.47
N MET A 93 5.25 -2.72 -7.29
CA MET A 93 4.04 -2.54 -6.48
C MET A 93 3.79 -1.08 -6.09
N LEU A 94 4.85 -0.29 -5.93
CA LEU A 94 4.76 1.13 -5.62
C LEU A 94 4.75 2.04 -6.87
N ALA A 95 5.64 1.79 -7.83
CA ALA A 95 5.84 2.71 -8.95
C ALA A 95 4.74 2.58 -10.02
N VAL A 96 4.20 1.38 -10.26
CA VAL A 96 3.14 1.17 -11.26
C VAL A 96 1.87 1.97 -10.94
N PRO A 97 1.26 1.91 -9.73
CA PRO A 97 0.12 2.77 -9.42
C PRO A 97 0.47 4.26 -9.43
N ALA A 98 1.70 4.67 -9.05
CA ALA A 98 2.15 6.06 -9.15
C ALA A 98 2.18 6.55 -10.62
N GLN A 99 2.65 5.70 -11.54
CA GLN A 99 2.66 5.95 -12.97
C GLN A 99 1.24 6.11 -13.53
N ILE A 100 0.34 5.17 -13.18
CA ILE A 100 -1.06 5.19 -13.62
C ILE A 100 -1.78 6.44 -13.10
N ALA A 101 -1.50 6.87 -11.87
CA ALA A 101 -2.04 8.09 -11.29
C ALA A 101 -1.51 9.36 -11.98
N GLY A 102 -0.30 9.32 -12.56
CA GLY A 102 0.38 10.47 -13.15
C GLY A 102 1.05 11.37 -12.11
N CYS A 103 1.70 10.78 -11.10
CA CYS A 103 2.56 11.52 -10.18
C CYS A 103 3.76 12.12 -10.94
N ARG A 104 4.04 13.41 -10.75
CA ARG A 104 5.04 14.12 -11.57
C ARG A 104 6.47 13.88 -11.07
N THR A 105 6.65 13.84 -9.76
CA THR A 105 7.92 13.51 -9.12
C THR A 105 7.75 12.22 -8.35
N VAL A 106 8.53 11.21 -8.72
CA VAL A 106 8.55 9.90 -8.09
C VAL A 106 9.98 9.61 -7.67
N VAL A 107 10.23 9.64 -6.36
CA VAL A 107 11.55 9.38 -5.76
C VAL A 107 11.55 7.96 -5.21
N LEU A 108 12.37 7.06 -5.76
CA LEU A 108 12.54 5.71 -5.23
C LEU A 108 13.77 5.66 -4.32
N ALA A 109 13.57 5.40 -3.04
CA ALA A 109 14.64 5.18 -2.08
C ALA A 109 14.96 3.69 -1.98
N THR A 110 16.22 3.33 -2.17
CA THR A 110 16.74 1.98 -1.94
C THR A 110 18.17 2.09 -1.40
N PRO A 111 18.55 1.32 -0.36
CA PRO A 111 19.96 1.27 0.03
C PRO A 111 20.80 0.69 -1.11
N PRO A 112 22.03 1.17 -1.31
CA PRO A 112 22.92 0.66 -2.35
C PRO A 112 23.45 -0.74 -2.00
N SER A 113 23.91 -1.45 -3.03
CA SER A 113 24.78 -2.62 -2.89
C SER A 113 26.10 -2.25 -2.20
N GLN A 114 26.86 -3.24 -1.73
CA GLN A 114 28.15 -3.00 -1.03
C GLN A 114 29.20 -2.28 -1.89
N ASP A 115 29.10 -2.39 -3.22
CA ASP A 115 29.93 -1.67 -4.19
C ASP A 115 29.41 -0.26 -4.53
N GLY A 116 28.32 0.18 -3.87
CA GLY A 116 27.66 1.46 -4.11
C GLY A 116 26.67 1.48 -5.28
N SER A 117 26.50 0.37 -5.98
CA SER A 117 25.58 0.27 -7.13
C SER A 117 24.10 0.17 -6.71
N ILE A 118 23.21 0.44 -7.66
CA ILE A 118 21.78 0.12 -7.54
C ILE A 118 21.59 -1.29 -8.10
N CYS A 119 20.80 -2.13 -7.43
CA CYS A 119 20.40 -3.41 -8.00
C CYS A 119 19.78 -3.22 -9.39
N LYS A 120 20.29 -3.95 -10.38
CA LYS A 120 19.92 -3.80 -11.78
C LYS A 120 18.44 -4.11 -12.04
N GLU A 121 17.87 -5.08 -11.33
CA GLU A 121 16.45 -5.42 -11.40
C GLU A 121 15.57 -4.30 -10.80
N VAL A 122 16.00 -3.66 -9.70
CA VAL A 122 15.32 -2.48 -9.14
C VAL A 122 15.37 -1.31 -10.12
N LEU A 123 16.53 -1.04 -10.73
CA LEU A 123 16.68 0.02 -11.74
C LEU A 123 15.81 -0.26 -12.96
N TYR A 124 15.73 -1.51 -13.41
CA TYR A 124 14.87 -1.92 -14.52
C TYR A 124 13.39 -1.62 -14.23
N CYS A 125 12.89 -2.08 -13.07
CA CYS A 125 11.52 -1.84 -12.65
C CYS A 125 11.22 -0.34 -12.49
N ALA A 126 12.15 0.41 -11.90
CA ALA A 126 12.05 1.86 -11.71
C ALA A 126 11.92 2.60 -13.06
N LYS A 127 12.77 2.27 -14.04
CA LYS A 127 12.70 2.82 -15.40
C LYS A 127 11.38 2.47 -16.08
N LYS A 128 10.99 1.20 -16.03
CA LYS A 128 9.76 0.70 -16.66
C LYS A 128 8.50 1.40 -16.13
N ALA A 129 8.46 1.66 -14.83
CA ALA A 129 7.35 2.31 -14.14
C ALA A 129 7.49 3.85 -14.03
N GLY A 130 8.45 4.47 -14.74
CA GLY A 130 8.55 5.93 -14.83
C GLY A 130 8.99 6.65 -13.55
N VAL A 131 9.78 5.99 -12.69
CA VAL A 131 10.44 6.64 -11.56
C VAL A 131 11.35 7.77 -12.07
N THR A 132 11.33 8.91 -11.39
CA THR A 132 12.09 10.11 -11.82
C THR A 132 13.47 10.20 -11.18
N HIS A 133 13.57 9.87 -9.88
CA HIS A 133 14.80 9.96 -9.11
C HIS A 133 15.01 8.67 -8.32
N ILE A 134 16.25 8.22 -8.19
CA ILE A 134 16.64 7.16 -7.25
C ILE A 134 17.51 7.75 -6.16
N LEU A 135 17.07 7.61 -4.90
CA LEU A 135 17.83 7.92 -3.70
C LEU A 135 18.53 6.63 -3.23
N LYS A 136 19.86 6.59 -3.32
CA LYS A 136 20.74 5.49 -2.86
C LYS A 136 20.92 5.54 -1.33
N ALA A 137 19.83 5.41 -0.59
CA ALA A 137 19.82 5.35 0.87
C ALA A 137 18.65 4.49 1.37
N GLY A 138 18.87 3.77 2.47
CA GLY A 138 17.82 3.06 3.22
C GLY A 138 17.47 3.73 4.56
N GLY A 139 16.68 3.03 5.37
CA GLY A 139 16.42 3.38 6.76
C GLY A 139 15.68 4.70 7.00
N ALA A 140 15.66 5.13 8.25
CA ALA A 140 15.01 6.37 8.68
C ALA A 140 15.63 7.61 8.01
N GLN A 141 16.92 7.58 7.65
CA GLN A 141 17.59 8.67 6.95
C GLN A 141 17.04 8.91 5.55
N ALA A 142 16.64 7.85 4.83
CA ALA A 142 16.00 7.98 3.52
C ALA A 142 14.58 8.54 3.64
N ILE A 143 13.81 8.06 4.62
CA ILE A 143 12.47 8.59 4.93
C ILE A 143 12.53 10.08 5.26
N ALA A 144 13.46 10.49 6.14
CA ALA A 144 13.66 11.88 6.47
C ALA A 144 14.07 12.73 5.25
N ALA A 145 14.97 12.22 4.40
CA ALA A 145 15.38 12.94 3.19
C ALA A 145 14.24 13.18 2.20
N MET A 146 13.37 12.18 1.98
CA MET A 146 12.19 12.38 1.12
C MET A 146 11.19 13.33 1.77
N ALA A 147 10.95 13.22 3.08
CA ALA A 147 9.97 14.04 3.79
C ALA A 147 10.33 15.54 3.78
N TRP A 148 11.58 15.85 4.11
CA TRP A 148 12.06 17.23 4.27
C TRP A 148 12.69 17.80 2.99
N GLY A 149 13.09 16.93 2.06
CA GLY A 149 14.00 17.30 0.99
C GLY A 149 15.44 17.47 1.49
N THR A 150 16.40 17.43 0.57
CA THR A 150 17.80 17.80 0.81
C THR A 150 18.32 18.66 -0.33
N GLU A 151 19.62 18.98 -0.34
CA GLU A 151 20.26 19.67 -1.46
C GLU A 151 20.12 18.90 -2.79
N SER A 152 19.97 17.56 -2.73
CA SER A 152 19.89 16.69 -3.91
C SER A 152 18.61 15.85 -3.99
N CYS A 153 17.95 15.58 -2.85
CA CYS A 153 16.74 14.76 -2.81
C CYS A 153 15.49 15.65 -2.89
N PRO A 154 14.60 15.45 -3.88
CA PRO A 154 13.35 16.18 -3.94
C PRO A 154 12.49 15.90 -2.70
N LYS A 155 11.91 16.97 -2.14
CA LYS A 155 10.85 16.84 -1.13
C LYS A 155 9.62 16.17 -1.75
N VAL A 156 8.99 15.23 -1.02
CA VAL A 156 7.75 14.58 -1.42
C VAL A 156 6.57 14.98 -0.51
N GLU A 157 5.35 14.74 -0.99
CA GLU A 157 4.10 15.04 -0.28
C GLU A 157 3.50 13.80 0.38
N LYS A 158 3.86 12.60 -0.10
CA LYS A 158 3.48 11.32 0.51
C LYS A 158 4.59 10.29 0.36
N ILE A 159 4.85 9.52 1.42
CA ILE A 159 5.86 8.46 1.44
C ILE A 159 5.18 7.10 1.55
N PHE A 160 5.64 6.15 0.74
CA PHE A 160 5.10 4.81 0.61
C PHE A 160 6.15 3.75 0.88
N GLY A 161 5.68 2.53 1.10
CA GLY A 161 6.50 1.33 1.02
C GLY A 161 6.69 0.62 2.36
N PRO A 162 6.94 -0.70 2.30
CA PRO A 162 7.19 -1.52 3.48
C PRO A 162 8.60 -1.28 4.01
N GLY A 163 8.87 -1.71 5.23
CA GLY A 163 10.22 -1.72 5.76
C GLY A 163 10.29 -2.28 7.16
N ASN A 164 11.52 -2.43 7.65
CA ASN A 164 11.72 -2.81 9.04
C ASN A 164 11.10 -1.78 10.00
N GLN A 165 11.00 -2.15 11.28
CA GLN A 165 10.44 -1.31 12.33
C GLN A 165 11.00 0.13 12.39
N TYR A 166 12.27 0.36 12.02
CA TYR A 166 12.85 1.71 12.03
C TYR A 166 12.34 2.57 10.87
N VAL A 167 12.16 1.98 9.68
CA VAL A 167 11.56 2.65 8.51
C VAL A 167 10.11 3.00 8.83
N THR A 168 9.36 2.04 9.38
CA THR A 168 7.95 2.22 9.75
C THR A 168 7.78 3.27 10.84
N ALA A 169 8.60 3.23 11.90
CA ALA A 169 8.59 4.26 12.93
C ALA A 169 8.96 5.65 12.37
N ALA A 170 9.94 5.73 11.47
CA ALA A 170 10.29 6.99 10.82
C ALA A 170 9.12 7.55 9.99
N LYS A 171 8.44 6.72 9.20
CA LYS A 171 7.20 7.08 8.47
C LYS A 171 6.15 7.64 9.42
N MET A 172 5.89 6.94 10.53
CA MET A 172 4.91 7.33 11.55
C MET A 172 5.26 8.65 12.26
N ILE A 173 6.55 8.95 12.43
CA ILE A 173 7.02 10.21 13.02
C ILE A 173 6.86 11.36 12.03
N VAL A 174 7.33 11.20 10.79
CA VAL A 174 7.36 12.32 9.82
C VAL A 174 5.97 12.80 9.41
N GLN A 175 4.95 11.94 9.43
CA GLN A 175 3.57 12.36 9.15
C GLN A 175 3.01 13.37 10.17
N ASN A 176 3.59 13.43 11.37
CA ASN A 176 3.19 14.35 12.44
C ASN A 176 4.14 15.56 12.55
N SER A 177 5.03 15.75 11.57
CA SER A 177 6.05 16.79 11.59
C SER A 177 5.70 17.98 10.68
N GLU A 178 6.43 19.07 10.85
CA GLU A 178 6.35 20.26 9.97
C GLU A 178 6.86 19.99 8.54
N ALA A 179 7.25 18.74 8.22
CA ALA A 179 7.58 18.34 6.85
C ALA A 179 6.36 18.37 5.92
N MET A 180 5.13 18.40 6.46
CA MET A 180 3.88 18.39 5.69
C MET A 180 3.85 17.22 4.68
N VAL A 181 4.02 16.01 5.21
CA VAL A 181 4.06 14.76 4.45
C VAL A 181 3.02 13.80 5.02
N SER A 182 2.38 13.01 4.17
CA SER A 182 1.54 11.89 4.62
C SER A 182 2.26 10.57 4.34
N ILE A 183 1.73 9.47 4.87
CA ILE A 183 2.19 8.11 4.54
C ILE A 183 1.03 7.27 4.02
N ASP A 184 1.34 6.15 3.39
CA ASP A 184 0.36 5.10 3.07
C ASP A 184 -0.19 4.44 4.34
N MET A 185 0.65 3.71 5.06
CA MET A 185 0.31 2.95 6.26
C MET A 185 1.57 2.48 7.02
N PRO A 186 1.42 2.01 8.26
CA PRO A 186 2.41 1.16 8.90
C PRO A 186 2.46 -0.21 8.20
N ALA A 187 3.53 -0.45 7.45
CA ALA A 187 3.81 -1.70 6.76
C ALA A 187 5.15 -2.22 7.30
N GLY A 188 5.07 -2.97 8.40
CA GLY A 188 6.19 -3.47 9.19
C GLY A 188 6.71 -4.84 8.71
N PRO A 189 7.24 -5.67 9.63
CA PRO A 189 7.56 -7.07 9.40
C PRO A 189 6.34 -7.83 8.93
N SER A 190 6.56 -8.74 8.00
CA SER A 190 5.50 -9.38 7.26
C SER A 190 4.80 -10.47 8.07
N GLU A 191 3.51 -10.67 7.81
CA GLU A 191 2.63 -11.57 8.55
C GLU A 191 1.81 -12.43 7.58
N VAL A 192 1.56 -13.70 7.94
CA VAL A 192 0.57 -14.55 7.24
C VAL A 192 -0.24 -15.37 8.23
N LEU A 193 -1.55 -15.43 8.00
CA LEU A 193 -2.45 -16.36 8.68
C LEU A 193 -3.01 -17.35 7.66
N VAL A 194 -2.77 -18.64 7.91
CA VAL A 194 -3.29 -19.74 7.09
C VAL A 194 -4.45 -20.41 7.82
N ILE A 195 -5.64 -20.43 7.23
CA ILE A 195 -6.75 -21.27 7.67
C ILE A 195 -6.72 -22.56 6.86
N ALA A 196 -6.63 -23.70 7.53
CA ALA A 196 -6.53 -25.02 6.88
C ALA A 196 -7.55 -26.01 7.44
N ASP A 197 -8.18 -26.79 6.55
CA ASP A 197 -9.04 -27.91 6.89
C ASP A 197 -8.40 -29.25 6.49
N LYS A 198 -9.09 -30.37 6.75
CA LYS A 198 -8.58 -31.73 6.47
C LYS A 198 -8.24 -32.03 5.00
N TYR A 199 -8.63 -31.17 4.06
CA TYR A 199 -8.33 -31.33 2.65
C TYR A 199 -7.04 -30.61 2.24
N ALA A 200 -6.49 -29.76 3.11
CA ALA A 200 -5.23 -29.07 2.89
C ALA A 200 -4.03 -30.03 3.02
N SER A 201 -3.06 -29.86 2.12
CA SER A 201 -1.82 -30.64 2.14
C SER A 201 -0.90 -30.12 3.26
N PRO A 202 -0.41 -30.98 4.18
CA PRO A 202 0.56 -30.59 5.20
C PRO A 202 1.84 -29.96 4.61
N VAL A 203 2.26 -30.45 3.44
CA VAL A 203 3.43 -29.94 2.70
C VAL A 203 3.20 -28.49 2.26
N HIS A 204 2.01 -28.17 1.74
CA HIS A 204 1.69 -26.83 1.25
C HIS A 204 1.49 -25.84 2.40
N ILE A 205 0.79 -26.26 3.47
CA ILE A 205 0.65 -25.44 4.69
C ILE A 205 2.03 -25.06 5.24
N ALA A 206 2.94 -26.04 5.35
CA ALA A 206 4.29 -25.80 5.82
C ALA A 206 5.05 -24.82 4.92
N ALA A 207 4.92 -24.98 3.59
CA ALA A 207 5.56 -24.08 2.62
C ALA A 207 5.03 -22.65 2.71
N ASP A 208 3.71 -22.47 2.82
CA ASP A 208 3.05 -21.15 2.95
C ASP A 208 3.44 -20.43 4.25
N LEU A 209 3.53 -21.16 5.37
CA LEU A 209 4.01 -20.58 6.63
C LEU A 209 5.49 -20.18 6.54
N LEU A 210 6.32 -21.01 5.89
CA LEU A 210 7.74 -20.74 5.77
C LEU A 210 8.08 -19.63 4.77
N SER A 211 7.25 -19.41 3.73
CA SER A 211 7.50 -18.37 2.73
C SER A 211 7.51 -16.99 3.36
N GLN A 212 6.64 -16.72 4.33
CA GLN A 212 6.67 -15.46 5.06
C GLN A 212 7.71 -15.46 6.19
N ALA A 213 7.88 -16.58 6.90
CA ALA A 213 8.82 -16.66 8.01
C ALA A 213 10.28 -16.33 7.59
N GLU A 214 10.66 -16.61 6.35
CA GLU A 214 12.02 -16.34 5.87
C GLU A 214 12.33 -14.85 5.59
N HIS A 215 11.32 -13.98 5.55
CA HIS A 215 11.51 -12.54 5.33
C HIS A 215 12.45 -11.95 6.38
N GLY A 216 12.21 -12.28 7.65
CA GLY A 216 13.03 -11.81 8.77
C GLY A 216 12.62 -12.39 10.12
N PRO A 217 13.51 -12.32 11.12
CA PRO A 217 13.27 -12.87 12.46
C PRO A 217 12.14 -12.16 13.23
N ASP A 218 11.65 -11.03 12.71
CA ASP A 218 10.56 -10.20 13.21
C ASP A 218 9.21 -10.51 12.54
N SER A 219 9.17 -11.38 11.53
CA SER A 219 7.93 -11.85 10.88
C SER A 219 7.15 -12.78 11.79
N GLN A 220 5.82 -12.81 11.71
CA GLN A 220 4.98 -13.72 12.49
C GLN A 220 4.05 -14.50 11.58
N VAL A 221 3.93 -15.81 11.82
CA VAL A 221 3.00 -16.67 11.07
C VAL A 221 2.01 -17.34 12.00
N VAL A 222 0.79 -17.55 11.52
CA VAL A 222 -0.29 -18.15 12.31
C VAL A 222 -0.98 -19.23 11.50
N LEU A 223 -1.12 -20.42 12.08
CA LEU A 223 -1.90 -21.49 11.50
C LEU A 223 -3.20 -21.65 12.28
N VAL A 224 -4.34 -21.58 11.61
CA VAL A 224 -5.65 -21.86 12.18
C VAL A 224 -6.17 -23.14 11.57
N ILE A 225 -6.29 -24.18 12.40
CA ILE A 225 -6.89 -25.46 12.02
C ILE A 225 -8.40 -25.34 12.19
N ALA A 226 -9.15 -25.54 11.10
CA ALA A 226 -10.60 -25.45 11.09
C ALA A 226 -11.24 -26.84 11.08
N GLY A 227 -11.82 -27.22 12.22
CA GLY A 227 -12.51 -28.50 12.41
C GLY A 227 -11.57 -29.70 12.54
N ASP A 228 -12.14 -30.90 12.38
CA ASP A 228 -11.46 -32.16 12.63
C ASP A 228 -10.71 -32.71 11.40
N GLY A 229 -9.69 -33.53 11.67
CA GLY A 229 -9.06 -34.39 10.65
C GLY A 229 -7.85 -33.79 9.94
N VAL A 230 -7.35 -32.63 10.38
CA VAL A 230 -6.04 -32.13 9.94
C VAL A 230 -4.92 -32.88 10.67
N ASP A 231 -3.95 -33.39 9.91
CA ASP A 231 -2.76 -34.04 10.47
C ASP A 231 -1.71 -33.00 10.87
N ILE A 232 -1.87 -32.44 12.08
CA ILE A 232 -0.95 -31.42 12.59
C ILE A 232 0.48 -31.93 12.74
N LYS A 233 0.67 -33.22 13.03
CA LYS A 233 2.00 -33.82 13.19
C LYS A 233 2.73 -33.84 11.85
N ALA A 234 2.04 -34.24 10.77
CA ALA A 234 2.60 -34.18 9.43
C ALA A 234 2.96 -32.74 9.04
N THR A 235 2.16 -31.74 9.42
CA THR A 235 2.48 -30.32 9.18
C THR A 235 3.73 -29.89 9.95
N GLU A 236 3.84 -30.22 11.23
CA GLU A 236 5.03 -29.92 12.04
C GLU A 236 6.30 -30.61 11.51
N GLU A 237 6.20 -31.86 11.05
CA GLU A 237 7.30 -32.58 10.42
C GLU A 237 7.77 -31.89 9.14
N GLU A 238 6.84 -31.46 8.28
CA GLU A 238 7.16 -30.72 7.06
C GLU A 238 7.74 -29.32 7.35
N ILE A 239 7.23 -28.59 8.34
CA ILE A 239 7.83 -27.31 8.76
C ILE A 239 9.29 -27.51 9.16
N ASN A 240 9.58 -28.49 10.02
CA ASN A 240 10.95 -28.76 10.49
C ASN A 240 11.87 -29.17 9.34
N LYS A 241 11.41 -30.09 8.50
CA LYS A 241 12.16 -30.60 7.34
C LYS A 241 12.47 -29.49 6.33
N GLN A 242 11.46 -28.71 5.95
CA GLN A 242 11.60 -27.65 4.96
C GLN A 242 12.46 -26.51 5.52
N CYS A 243 12.19 -26.04 6.75
CA CYS A 243 12.97 -24.99 7.41
C CYS A 243 14.45 -25.34 7.53
N GLY A 244 14.77 -26.61 7.85
CA GLY A 244 16.15 -27.09 7.95
C GLY A 244 16.92 -27.10 6.62
N SER A 245 16.20 -27.02 5.49
CA SER A 245 16.80 -26.97 4.14
C SER A 245 16.86 -25.57 3.54
N LEU A 246 16.21 -24.57 4.16
CA LEU A 246 16.16 -23.20 3.65
C LEU A 246 17.49 -22.47 3.88
N PRO A 247 18.02 -21.74 2.88
CA PRO A 247 19.18 -20.86 3.07
C PRO A 247 18.96 -19.83 4.19
N ARG A 248 17.72 -19.39 4.38
CA ARG A 248 17.29 -18.44 5.40
C ARG A 248 16.61 -19.11 6.60
N GLY A 249 16.86 -20.41 6.82
CA GLY A 249 16.23 -21.20 7.89
C GLY A 249 16.44 -20.65 9.30
N GLU A 250 17.54 -19.93 9.56
CA GLU A 250 17.76 -19.27 10.86
C GLU A 250 16.76 -18.12 11.10
N PHE A 251 16.41 -17.36 10.06
CA PHE A 251 15.41 -16.29 10.17
C PHE A 251 14.01 -16.90 10.33
N ALA A 252 13.68 -17.89 9.50
CA ALA A 252 12.41 -18.60 9.60
C ALA A 252 12.22 -19.25 10.98
N SER A 253 13.25 -19.91 11.53
CA SER A 253 13.19 -20.51 12.87
C SER A 253 12.97 -19.47 13.98
N LYS A 254 13.56 -18.27 13.85
CA LYS A 254 13.33 -17.16 14.80
C LYS A 254 11.89 -16.64 14.69
N ALA A 255 11.36 -16.44 13.48
CA ALA A 255 9.96 -16.06 13.27
C ALA A 255 9.01 -17.13 13.86
N LEU A 256 9.30 -18.41 13.64
CA LEU A 256 8.52 -19.52 14.19
C LEU A 256 8.49 -19.54 15.72
N SER A 257 9.53 -19.04 16.41
CA SER A 257 9.59 -19.03 17.87
C SER A 257 8.53 -18.16 18.56
N HIS A 258 7.93 -17.22 17.83
CA HIS A 258 6.82 -16.37 18.29
C HIS A 258 5.58 -16.48 17.39
N SER A 259 5.55 -17.51 16.55
CA SER A 259 4.40 -17.96 15.76
C SER A 259 3.60 -19.01 16.54
N PHE A 260 2.35 -19.27 16.16
CA PHE A 260 1.51 -20.19 16.91
C PHE A 260 0.41 -20.85 16.06
N VAL A 261 -0.13 -21.94 16.59
CA VAL A 261 -1.26 -22.67 16.01
C VAL A 261 -2.50 -22.44 16.87
N VAL A 262 -3.65 -22.21 16.22
CA VAL A 262 -4.97 -22.10 16.84
C VAL A 262 -5.85 -23.22 16.32
N PHE A 263 -6.57 -23.89 17.21
CA PHE A 263 -7.58 -24.89 16.86
C PHE A 263 -8.95 -24.25 17.00
N ALA A 264 -9.69 -24.19 15.89
CA ALA A 264 -11.07 -23.72 15.83
C ALA A 264 -11.99 -24.91 15.57
N HIS A 265 -13.15 -24.94 16.23
CA HIS A 265 -14.17 -25.96 16.07
C HIS A 265 -14.67 -26.07 14.63
N ASP A 266 -14.79 -24.94 13.94
CA ASP A 266 -15.23 -24.87 12.56
C ASP A 266 -14.70 -23.61 11.86
N MET A 267 -15.08 -23.45 10.59
CA MET A 267 -14.69 -22.31 9.76
C MET A 267 -15.24 -20.96 10.25
N VAL A 268 -16.39 -20.94 10.92
CA VAL A 268 -16.95 -19.68 11.44
C VAL A 268 -16.07 -19.17 12.57
N GLU A 269 -15.68 -20.05 13.49
CA GLU A 269 -14.74 -19.68 14.56
C GLU A 269 -13.35 -19.33 14.01
N ALA A 270 -12.86 -20.06 13.00
CA ALA A 270 -11.57 -19.78 12.37
C ALA A 270 -11.52 -18.39 11.72
N VAL A 271 -12.56 -18.03 10.95
CA VAL A 271 -12.65 -16.70 10.32
C VAL A 271 -12.88 -15.61 11.37
N TYR A 272 -13.66 -15.88 12.42
CA TYR A 272 -13.81 -14.95 13.54
C TYR A 272 -12.47 -14.63 14.22
N PHE A 273 -11.66 -15.64 14.52
CA PHE A 273 -10.32 -15.44 15.05
C PHE A 273 -9.44 -14.66 14.07
N SER A 274 -9.47 -15.01 12.78
CA SER A 274 -8.72 -14.29 11.75
C SER A 274 -9.09 -12.81 11.70
N ASN A 275 -10.38 -12.47 11.74
CA ASN A 275 -10.85 -11.08 11.79
C ASN A 275 -10.38 -10.34 13.05
N LEU A 276 -10.30 -11.03 14.19
CA LEU A 276 -9.75 -10.45 15.42
C LEU A 276 -8.24 -10.19 15.31
N TYR A 277 -7.49 -11.13 14.73
CA TYR A 277 -6.06 -11.00 14.50
C TYR A 277 -5.75 -9.88 13.49
N ALA A 278 -6.55 -9.81 12.41
CA ALA A 278 -6.46 -8.87 11.30
C ALA A 278 -5.11 -8.96 10.55
N PRO A 279 -4.83 -10.11 9.89
CA PRO A 279 -3.53 -10.37 9.28
C PRO A 279 -3.25 -9.47 8.07
N GLU A 280 -1.96 -9.27 7.79
CA GLU A 280 -1.50 -8.71 6.51
C GLU A 280 -1.96 -9.59 5.34
N HIS A 281 -1.66 -10.90 5.41
CA HIS A 281 -2.04 -11.90 4.41
C HIS A 281 -2.92 -12.99 5.03
N LEU A 282 -4.03 -13.33 4.36
CA LEU A 282 -4.93 -14.40 4.76
C LEU A 282 -5.01 -15.47 3.67
N ILE A 283 -4.49 -16.67 3.94
CA ILE A 283 -4.63 -17.83 3.06
C ILE A 283 -5.78 -18.70 3.60
N ILE A 284 -6.81 -18.92 2.80
CA ILE A 284 -7.92 -19.83 3.11
C ILE A 284 -7.76 -21.10 2.29
N ASN A 285 -7.04 -22.06 2.85
CA ASN A 285 -6.77 -23.36 2.25
C ASN A 285 -7.75 -24.41 2.77
N VAL A 286 -9.02 -24.25 2.40
CA VAL A 286 -10.12 -25.14 2.81
C VAL A 286 -10.98 -25.52 1.61
N LYS A 287 -11.83 -26.53 1.76
CA LYS A 287 -12.80 -26.86 0.71
C LYS A 287 -13.81 -25.73 0.51
N ASP A 288 -14.08 -25.40 -0.76
CA ASP A 288 -14.99 -24.32 -1.18
C ASP A 288 -14.64 -22.95 -0.56
N ALA A 289 -13.35 -22.60 -0.52
CA ALA A 289 -12.80 -21.40 0.12
C ALA A 289 -13.55 -20.11 -0.25
N GLU A 290 -13.97 -19.95 -1.50
CA GLU A 290 -14.66 -18.77 -2.03
C GLU A 290 -16.01 -18.51 -1.32
N LYS A 291 -16.65 -19.54 -0.77
CA LYS A 291 -17.91 -19.37 -0.02
C LYS A 291 -17.72 -18.61 1.30
N TRP A 292 -16.49 -18.50 1.79
CA TRP A 292 -16.16 -17.83 3.04
C TRP A 292 -15.77 -16.36 2.86
N GLU A 293 -15.64 -15.87 1.63
CA GLU A 293 -15.19 -14.50 1.34
C GLU A 293 -16.02 -13.44 2.08
N SER A 294 -17.35 -13.59 2.11
CA SER A 294 -18.26 -12.62 2.76
C SER A 294 -18.12 -12.55 4.28
N PHE A 295 -17.41 -13.49 4.91
CA PHE A 295 -17.17 -13.50 6.35
C PHE A 295 -15.86 -12.80 6.73
N ILE A 296 -15.02 -12.47 5.74
CA ILE A 296 -13.75 -11.80 5.97
C ILE A 296 -14.04 -10.31 6.16
N GLU A 297 -13.72 -9.81 7.34
CA GLU A 297 -13.86 -8.39 7.70
C GLU A 297 -12.51 -7.68 7.68
N ASN A 298 -11.45 -8.33 8.19
CA ASN A 298 -10.14 -7.72 8.36
C ASN A 298 -9.03 -8.65 7.82
N ALA A 299 -8.51 -8.33 6.63
CA ALA A 299 -7.30 -8.90 6.06
C ALA A 299 -6.73 -7.91 5.04
N GLY A 300 -5.40 -7.79 4.94
CA GLY A 300 -4.77 -6.93 3.94
C GLY A 300 -5.00 -7.46 2.51
N SER A 301 -4.64 -8.72 2.28
CA SER A 301 -4.88 -9.45 1.04
C SER A 301 -5.30 -10.90 1.33
N VAL A 302 -6.16 -11.46 0.48
CA VAL A 302 -6.76 -12.78 0.67
C VAL A 302 -6.41 -13.71 -0.48
N PHE A 303 -6.05 -14.95 -0.15
CA PHE A 303 -5.68 -16.01 -1.08
C PHE A 303 -6.60 -17.20 -0.87
N LEU A 304 -7.34 -17.60 -1.92
CA LEU A 304 -8.43 -18.57 -1.81
C LEU A 304 -8.07 -19.89 -2.49
N GLY A 305 -8.08 -20.98 -1.73
CA GLY A 305 -7.91 -22.34 -2.24
C GLY A 305 -6.46 -22.83 -2.33
N GLN A 306 -6.31 -24.08 -2.81
CA GLN A 306 -5.08 -24.86 -2.70
C GLN A 306 -3.93 -24.43 -3.60
N TRP A 307 -4.21 -23.60 -4.62
CA TRP A 307 -3.28 -23.28 -5.71
C TRP A 307 -2.90 -21.80 -5.72
N THR A 308 -3.15 -21.11 -4.61
CA THR A 308 -2.99 -19.66 -4.49
C THR A 308 -2.06 -19.38 -3.31
N PRO A 309 -0.78 -19.79 -3.36
CA PRO A 309 0.17 -19.44 -2.31
C PRO A 309 0.39 -17.92 -2.29
N GLU A 310 0.72 -17.37 -1.13
CA GLU A 310 0.96 -15.91 -0.98
C GLU A 310 1.96 -15.37 -2.01
N SER A 311 2.96 -16.18 -2.34
CA SER A 311 4.02 -15.83 -3.29
C SER A 311 3.48 -15.34 -4.64
N VAL A 312 2.34 -15.82 -5.15
CA VAL A 312 1.83 -15.28 -6.41
C VAL A 312 1.38 -13.83 -6.25
N GLY A 313 0.86 -13.43 -5.09
CA GLY A 313 0.50 -12.06 -4.75
C GLY A 313 1.71 -11.16 -4.52
N ASP A 314 2.76 -11.69 -3.89
CA ASP A 314 4.00 -10.95 -3.64
C ASP A 314 4.72 -10.54 -4.93
N TYR A 315 4.52 -11.30 -6.00
CA TYR A 315 5.26 -11.12 -7.24
C TYR A 315 4.41 -10.66 -8.42
N ALA A 316 3.33 -11.37 -8.78
CA ALA A 316 2.83 -11.30 -10.16
C ALA A 316 1.33 -11.53 -10.39
N SER A 317 0.49 -11.81 -9.39
CA SER A 317 -0.96 -11.98 -9.60
C SER A 317 -1.62 -10.69 -10.09
N GLY A 318 -1.07 -9.55 -9.67
CA GLY A 318 -1.54 -8.19 -9.95
C GLY A 318 -1.97 -7.42 -8.69
N THR A 319 -2.29 -8.12 -7.59
CA THR A 319 -2.56 -7.50 -6.29
C THR A 319 -1.32 -6.78 -5.74
N ASN A 320 -1.52 -5.87 -4.79
CA ASN A 320 -0.43 -5.11 -4.19
C ASN A 320 0.02 -5.75 -2.87
N HIS A 321 1.32 -6.05 -2.74
CA HIS A 321 1.88 -6.63 -1.51
C HIS A 321 2.27 -5.61 -0.44
N VAL A 322 2.11 -4.30 -0.69
CA VAL A 322 2.39 -3.28 0.32
C VAL A 322 1.14 -3.13 1.16
N LEU A 323 1.11 -3.90 2.25
CA LEU A 323 -0.07 -4.18 3.05
C LEU A 323 0.12 -3.76 4.51
N PRO A 324 -0.98 -3.53 5.25
CA PRO A 324 -0.90 -3.13 6.65
C PRO A 324 -0.63 -4.34 7.55
N THR A 325 0.39 -4.25 8.40
CA THR A 325 0.76 -5.29 9.39
C THR A 325 0.30 -4.89 10.80
N TYR A 326 0.63 -5.67 11.84
CA TYR A 326 0.34 -5.34 13.25
C TYR A 326 -1.15 -5.16 13.58
N GLY A 327 -2.03 -5.74 12.78
CA GLY A 327 -3.48 -5.58 12.89
C GLY A 327 -4.00 -4.22 12.38
N TYR A 328 -3.21 -3.43 11.64
CA TYR A 328 -3.70 -2.22 10.96
C TYR A 328 -4.67 -2.54 9.80
N ALA A 329 -4.75 -3.79 9.36
CA ALA A 329 -5.77 -4.25 8.40
C ALA A 329 -7.22 -4.01 8.88
N ARG A 330 -7.43 -3.72 10.18
CA ARG A 330 -8.73 -3.30 10.72
C ARG A 330 -9.23 -1.96 10.19
N MET A 331 -8.35 -1.09 9.71
CA MET A 331 -8.71 0.26 9.26
C MET A 331 -7.96 0.78 8.04
N TYR A 332 -6.87 0.10 7.63
CA TYR A 332 -6.14 0.39 6.41
C TYR A 332 -6.39 -0.70 5.37
N GLY A 333 -6.53 -0.29 4.10
CA GLY A 333 -6.36 -1.19 2.97
C GLY A 333 -4.91 -1.15 2.45
N GLY A 334 -4.55 -2.11 1.61
CA GLY A 334 -3.29 -2.12 0.87
C GLY A 334 -3.08 -0.91 -0.04
N VAL A 335 -1.85 -0.74 -0.53
CA VAL A 335 -1.57 0.28 -1.54
C VAL A 335 -2.41 -0.01 -2.79
N SER A 336 -3.04 1.03 -3.32
CA SER A 336 -3.91 1.00 -4.50
C SER A 336 -3.71 2.24 -5.36
N LEU A 337 -4.42 2.36 -6.48
CA LEU A 337 -4.39 3.57 -7.30
C LEU A 337 -4.82 4.81 -6.51
N ASP A 338 -5.85 4.68 -5.66
CA ASP A 338 -6.38 5.76 -4.84
C ASP A 338 -5.35 6.29 -3.84
N SER A 339 -4.41 5.44 -3.41
CA SER A 339 -3.34 5.83 -2.49
C SER A 339 -2.46 6.97 -3.04
N PHE A 340 -2.39 7.11 -4.37
CA PHE A 340 -1.62 8.14 -5.11
C PHE A 340 -2.47 9.33 -5.57
N GLN A 341 -3.74 9.38 -5.19
CA GLN A 341 -4.69 10.38 -5.65
C GLN A 341 -5.31 11.16 -4.49
N LYS A 342 -5.81 12.35 -4.83
CA LYS A 342 -6.69 13.17 -4.02
C LYS A 342 -7.99 13.31 -4.78
N TYR A 343 -9.10 13.27 -4.04
CA TYR A 343 -10.43 13.46 -4.58
C TYR A 343 -10.96 14.84 -4.18
N MET A 344 -10.98 15.77 -5.12
CA MET A 344 -11.54 17.10 -4.89
C MET A 344 -13.04 17.09 -5.19
N THR A 345 -13.83 17.71 -4.33
CA THR A 345 -15.25 17.98 -4.60
C THR A 345 -15.38 19.28 -5.39
N VAL A 346 -16.25 19.26 -6.39
CA VAL A 346 -16.54 20.42 -7.25
C VAL A 346 -18.05 20.62 -7.24
N GLN A 347 -18.47 21.83 -6.88
CA GLN A 347 -19.88 22.21 -6.88
C GLN A 347 -20.10 23.43 -7.77
N SER A 348 -21.20 23.42 -8.50
CA SER A 348 -21.64 24.53 -9.35
C SER A 348 -23.15 24.68 -9.23
N LEU A 349 -23.58 25.89 -8.90
CA LEU A 349 -24.98 26.24 -8.79
C LEU A 349 -25.39 27.18 -9.90
N THR A 350 -26.58 26.96 -10.44
CA THR A 350 -27.30 27.95 -11.25
C THR A 350 -28.04 28.93 -10.34
N GLU A 351 -28.60 30.01 -10.91
CA GLU A 351 -29.48 30.91 -10.15
C GLU A 351 -30.70 30.17 -9.57
N GLU A 352 -31.33 29.27 -10.34
CA GLU A 352 -32.41 28.39 -9.88
C GLU A 352 -31.96 27.52 -8.70
N GLY A 353 -30.78 26.91 -8.81
CA GLY A 353 -30.20 26.10 -7.74
C GLY A 353 -29.96 26.89 -6.46
N LEU A 354 -29.46 28.12 -6.57
CA LEU A 354 -29.24 28.98 -5.40
C LEU A 354 -30.56 29.48 -4.79
N ARG A 355 -31.58 29.81 -5.60
CA ARG A 355 -32.93 30.12 -5.07
C ARG A 355 -33.53 28.94 -4.31
N ASN A 356 -33.34 27.72 -4.81
CA ASN A 356 -33.87 26.51 -4.20
C ASN A 356 -33.14 26.12 -2.91
N LEU A 357 -31.80 26.18 -2.90
CA LEU A 357 -30.99 25.72 -1.76
C LEU A 357 -30.67 26.83 -0.74
N GLY A 358 -30.51 28.06 -1.21
CA GLY A 358 -29.99 29.19 -0.43
C GLY A 358 -30.76 29.51 0.85
N PRO A 359 -32.11 29.52 0.87
CA PRO A 359 -32.88 29.76 2.09
C PRO A 359 -32.57 28.76 3.21
N TYR A 360 -32.38 27.48 2.88
CA TYR A 360 -32.01 26.45 3.86
C TYR A 360 -30.61 26.70 4.43
N VAL A 361 -29.64 27.06 3.58
CA VAL A 361 -28.28 27.40 4.01
C VAL A 361 -28.28 28.61 4.94
N ALA A 362 -29.08 29.64 4.65
CA ALA A 362 -29.21 30.83 5.49
C ALA A 362 -29.79 30.51 6.87
N VAL A 363 -30.81 29.65 6.96
CA VAL A 363 -31.41 29.20 8.23
C VAL A 363 -30.41 28.38 9.05
N MET A 364 -29.70 27.43 8.42
CA MET A 364 -28.66 26.66 9.11
C MET A 364 -27.53 27.56 9.63
N ALA A 365 -27.05 28.51 8.82
CA ALA A 365 -26.03 29.46 9.25
C ALA A 365 -26.50 30.37 10.39
N GLU A 366 -27.79 30.70 10.47
CA GLU A 366 -28.37 31.44 11.59
C GLU A 366 -28.41 30.61 12.87
N VAL A 367 -28.82 29.34 12.80
CA VAL A 367 -28.78 28.40 13.94
C VAL A 367 -27.35 28.26 14.48
N GLU A 368 -26.35 28.23 13.59
CA GLU A 368 -24.93 28.15 13.96
C GLU A 368 -24.31 29.49 14.38
N GLY A 369 -25.04 30.61 14.28
CA GLY A 369 -24.52 31.95 14.60
C GLY A 369 -23.46 32.47 13.61
N LEU A 370 -23.41 31.93 12.39
CA LEU A 370 -22.41 32.24 11.35
C LEU A 370 -22.95 33.28 10.34
N GLU A 371 -23.12 34.51 10.80
CA GLU A 371 -23.75 35.59 10.00
C GLU A 371 -23.03 35.87 8.65
N ALA A 372 -21.70 35.77 8.59
CA ALA A 372 -20.97 35.97 7.34
C ALA A 372 -21.32 34.89 6.28
N HIS A 373 -21.54 33.64 6.70
CA HIS A 373 -21.97 32.56 5.81
C HIS A 373 -23.39 32.82 5.28
N LYS A 374 -24.31 33.25 6.15
CA LYS A 374 -25.67 33.66 5.77
C LYS A 374 -25.65 34.82 4.76
N ARG A 375 -24.82 35.84 4.98
CA ARG A 375 -24.68 37.00 4.07
C ARG A 375 -24.16 36.61 2.69
N ALA A 376 -23.22 35.67 2.62
CA ALA A 376 -22.70 35.19 1.33
C ALA A 376 -23.82 34.65 0.42
N VAL A 377 -24.86 34.03 0.98
CA VAL A 377 -26.02 33.54 0.22
C VAL A 377 -27.04 34.65 -0.02
N THR A 378 -27.47 35.32 1.05
CA THR A 378 -28.59 36.29 0.98
C THR A 378 -28.30 37.49 0.08
N LEU A 379 -27.06 37.98 0.01
CA LEU A 379 -26.71 39.06 -0.91
C LEU A 379 -26.84 38.64 -2.39
N ARG A 380 -26.45 37.41 -2.75
CA ARG A 380 -26.62 36.88 -4.11
C ARG A 380 -28.08 36.68 -4.46
N LEU A 381 -28.90 36.24 -3.50
CA LEU A 381 -30.35 36.14 -3.69
C LEU A 381 -30.99 37.51 -3.94
N LYS A 382 -30.58 38.55 -3.19
CA LYS A 382 -31.02 39.93 -3.43
C LYS A 382 -30.63 40.44 -4.82
N ASP A 383 -29.41 40.15 -5.29
CA ASP A 383 -28.99 40.53 -6.64
C ASP A 383 -29.84 39.85 -7.72
N ILE A 384 -30.16 38.57 -7.53
CA ILE A 384 -31.03 37.78 -8.41
C ILE A 384 -32.47 38.35 -8.41
N GLU A 385 -33.00 38.76 -7.26
CA GLU A 385 -34.31 39.40 -7.13
C GLU A 385 -34.35 40.77 -7.84
N ALA A 386 -33.34 41.61 -7.62
CA ALA A 386 -33.22 42.92 -8.24
C ALA A 386 -33.16 42.86 -9.77
N LYS A 387 -32.41 41.91 -10.35
CA LYS A 387 -32.35 41.73 -11.81
C LYS A 387 -33.68 41.30 -12.42
N HIS A 388 -34.45 40.47 -11.72
CA HIS A 388 -35.78 40.06 -12.18
C HIS A 388 -36.77 41.22 -12.15
N ALA A 389 -36.74 42.06 -11.12
CA ALA A 389 -37.61 43.23 -11.04
C ALA A 389 -37.36 44.23 -12.20
N SER A 390 -36.09 44.43 -12.59
CA SER A 390 -35.72 45.33 -13.69
C SER A 390 -36.04 44.81 -15.09
N ASN A 391 -36.24 43.50 -15.28
CA ASN A 391 -36.58 42.90 -16.58
C ASN A 391 -38.09 42.75 -16.82
N VAL A 392 -38.91 43.01 -15.79
CA VAL A 392 -40.39 42.90 -15.83
C VAL A 392 -41.08 44.27 -15.89
N CYS A 393 -40.34 45.36 -15.60
CA CYS A 393 -40.68 46.73 -15.97
C CYS A 393 -40.17 47.05 -17.37
#